data_AF-A0A2H9LGA1-F1
#
_entry.id   AF-A0A2H9LGA1-F1
#
_cell.length_a   1.000
_cell.length_b   1.000
_cell.length_c   1.000
_cell.angle_alpha   90.00
_cell.angle_beta   90.00
_cell.angle_gamma   90.00
#
_symmetry.space_group_name_H-M   'P 1'
#
loop_
_entity.id
_entity.type
_entity.pdbx_description
1 polymer ?
#
loop_
_entity_poly.entity_id
_entity_poly.type
_entity_poly.pdbx_seq_one_letter_code
_entity_poly.pdbx_strand_id
1 'polypeptide(L)'
;MSDKIVDEKFAKWNGIDRLKIKWNPKIDTDKCIGCGMCVTSCGRDVFRFNYESRKAVVQKPYNCLVGCTSCESWCVAKAISFPDKEYVRDIIKKDGLAAKSVQEVNSNKSKYEVEK
;
A
#
# COMPACT_ATOMS: atom_id res chain seq x y z
N MET A 1 -6.37 16.54 16.96
CA MET A 1 -6.97 15.39 16.26
C MET A 1 -6.08 15.13 15.06
N SER A 2 -5.42 13.97 15.00
CA SER A 2 -4.40 13.73 13.96
C SER A 2 -5.09 13.65 12.60
N ASP A 3 -4.83 14.65 11.76
CA ASP A 3 -5.25 14.65 10.37
C ASP A 3 -4.66 13.39 9.72
N LYS A 4 -5.52 12.56 9.13
CA LYS A 4 -5.06 11.39 8.37
C LYS A 4 -4.37 11.91 7.11
N ILE A 5 -3.04 12.01 7.15
CA ILE A 5 -2.23 12.52 6.05
C ILE A 5 -2.26 11.50 4.90
N VAL A 6 -2.75 11.95 3.74
CA VAL A 6 -2.65 11.26 2.46
C VAL A 6 -2.28 12.27 1.39
N ASP A 7 -1.26 11.97 0.58
CA ASP A 7 -0.90 12.85 -0.52
C ASP A 7 -2.02 12.82 -1.57
N GLU A 8 -2.35 13.96 -2.19
CA GLU A 8 -3.48 14.10 -3.12
C GLU A 8 -3.43 13.06 -4.26
N LYS A 9 -2.25 12.83 -4.84
CA LYS A 9 -2.02 11.81 -5.88
C LYS A 9 -2.38 10.38 -5.46
N PHE A 10 -2.54 10.13 -4.16
CA PHE A 10 -2.87 8.84 -3.57
C PHE A 10 -4.21 8.84 -2.83
N ALA A 11 -4.97 9.94 -2.92
CA ALA A 11 -6.23 10.12 -2.21
C ALA A 11 -7.32 9.13 -2.64
N LYS A 12 -7.19 8.50 -3.82
CA LYS A 12 -8.12 7.49 -4.33
C LYS A 12 -7.42 6.21 -4.77
N TRP A 13 -8.13 5.09 -4.66
CA TRP A 13 -7.75 3.79 -5.21
C TRP A 13 -8.95 3.20 -5.95
N ASN A 14 -8.85 3.03 -7.27
CA ASN A 14 -9.96 2.56 -8.12
C ASN A 14 -11.29 3.31 -7.87
N GLY A 15 -11.21 4.64 -7.70
CA GLY A 15 -12.35 5.51 -7.42
C GLY A 15 -12.81 5.57 -5.97
N ILE A 16 -12.29 4.72 -5.07
CA ILE A 16 -12.62 4.73 -3.65
C ILE A 16 -11.67 5.66 -2.89
N ASP A 17 -12.21 6.48 -1.99
CA ASP A 17 -11.39 7.34 -1.12
C ASP A 17 -10.45 6.50 -0.25
N ARG A 18 -9.17 6.83 -0.30
CA ARG A 18 -8.11 6.04 0.34
C ARG A 18 -8.26 5.98 1.86
N LEU A 19 -8.82 7.02 2.46
CA LEU A 19 -9.09 7.11 3.90
C LEU A 19 -10.18 6.14 4.39
N LYS A 20 -10.99 5.59 3.48
CA LYS A 20 -12.00 4.56 3.79
C LYS A 20 -11.42 3.14 3.85
N ILE A 21 -10.19 2.94 3.32
CA ILE A 21 -9.55 1.62 3.23
C ILE A 21 -8.48 1.48 4.31
N LYS A 22 -8.67 0.55 5.25
CA LYS A 22 -7.76 0.30 6.38
C LYS A 22 -6.61 -0.65 6.02
N TRP A 23 -5.99 -0.46 4.86
CA TRP A 23 -4.79 -1.16 4.43
C TRP A 23 -3.55 -0.31 4.72
N ASN A 24 -2.57 -0.79 5.49
CA ASN A 24 -1.26 -0.14 5.69
C ASN A 24 -0.31 -1.12 6.40
N PRO A 25 1.02 -0.95 6.26
CA PRO A 25 1.98 -1.75 6.99
C PRO A 25 2.00 -1.39 8.47
N LYS A 26 2.38 -2.36 9.31
CA LYS A 26 2.83 -2.15 10.68
C LYS A 26 4.28 -2.58 10.80
N ILE A 27 5.06 -1.88 11.64
CA ILE A 27 6.45 -2.24 11.95
C ILE A 27 6.50 -2.74 13.39
N ASP A 28 7.03 -3.95 13.57
CA ASP A 28 7.49 -4.50 14.84
C ASP A 28 8.87 -3.93 15.13
N THR A 29 8.97 -3.04 16.12
CA THR A 29 10.19 -2.31 16.47
C THR A 29 11.26 -3.21 17.09
N ASP A 30 10.84 -4.30 17.72
CA ASP A 30 11.73 -5.24 18.40
C ASP A 30 12.48 -6.09 17.38
N LYS A 31 11.79 -6.46 16.28
CA LYS A 31 12.41 -7.17 15.15
C LYS A 31 13.12 -6.23 14.18
N CYS A 32 12.69 -4.99 14.04
CA CYS A 32 13.26 -4.07 13.05
C CYS A 32 14.76 -3.85 13.31
N ILE A 33 15.63 -4.26 12.39
CA ILE A 33 17.09 -4.08 12.55
C ILE A 33 17.61 -2.71 12.08
N GLY A 34 16.73 -1.83 11.62
CA GLY A 34 17.11 -0.48 11.18
C GLY A 34 17.81 -0.42 9.82
N CYS A 35 17.68 -1.44 8.95
CA CYS A 35 18.36 -1.46 7.65
C CYS A 35 17.88 -0.41 6.63
N GLY A 36 16.76 0.27 6.89
CA GLY A 36 16.25 1.35 6.03
C GLY A 36 15.68 0.91 4.67
N MET A 37 15.70 -0.39 4.34
CA MET A 37 15.30 -0.87 3.02
C MET A 37 13.84 -0.53 2.64
N CYS A 38 12.92 -0.58 3.61
CA CYS A 38 11.54 -0.14 3.38
C CYS A 38 11.43 1.38 3.12
N VAL A 39 12.34 2.18 3.68
CA VAL A 39 12.39 3.63 3.49
C VAL A 39 12.89 3.98 2.10
N THR A 40 13.90 3.28 1.57
CA THR A 40 14.54 3.64 0.30
C THR A 40 13.83 3.11 -0.94
N SER A 41 13.06 2.02 -0.86
CA SER A 41 12.33 1.51 -2.05
C SER A 41 10.83 1.73 -2.07
N CYS A 42 10.22 2.21 -0.98
CA CYS A 42 8.81 2.56 -1.06
C CYS A 42 8.63 3.88 -1.83
N GLY A 43 8.36 3.78 -3.13
CA GLY A 43 8.09 4.95 -3.99
C GLY A 43 6.83 5.76 -3.65
N ARG A 44 6.10 5.38 -2.58
CA ARG A 44 4.89 6.07 -2.11
C ARG A 44 5.09 6.82 -0.80
N ASP A 45 6.33 6.97 -0.33
CA ASP A 45 6.62 7.85 0.80
C ASP A 45 5.96 7.40 2.13
N VAL A 46 5.70 6.10 2.28
CA VAL A 46 4.98 5.54 3.44
C VAL A 46 5.84 5.58 4.70
N PHE A 47 7.14 5.34 4.55
CA PHE A 47 8.07 5.15 5.65
C PHE A 47 9.00 6.35 5.84
N ARG A 48 9.43 6.57 7.08
CA ARG A 48 10.56 7.44 7.44
C ARG A 48 11.53 6.67 8.32
N PHE A 49 12.74 7.20 8.46
CA PHE A 49 13.72 6.67 9.40
C PHE A 49 13.78 7.57 10.63
N ASN A 50 13.58 6.99 11.81
CA ASN A 50 13.87 7.67 13.06
C ASN A 50 15.35 7.44 13.40
N TYR A 51 16.14 8.51 13.36
CA TYR A 51 17.58 8.47 13.61
C TYR A 51 17.96 8.26 15.08
N GLU A 52 17.09 8.65 16.02
CA GLU A 52 17.32 8.45 17.45
C GLU A 52 17.16 6.97 17.82
N SER A 53 16.05 6.35 17.41
CA SER A 53 15.80 4.92 17.65
C SER A 53 16.54 4.01 16.66
N ARG A 54 17.07 4.58 15.57
CA ARG A 54 17.62 3.88 14.40
C ARG A 54 16.66 2.84 13.82
N LYS A 55 15.36 3.16 13.77
CA LYS A 55 14.31 2.27 13.22
C LYS A 55 13.52 2.95 12.12
N ALA A 56 12.97 2.15 11.22
CA ALA A 56 11.95 2.65 10.30
C ALA A 56 10.61 2.87 11.03
N VAL A 57 9.87 3.88 10.61
CA VAL A 57 8.54 4.23 11.12
C VAL A 57 7.56 4.42 9.97
N VAL A 58 6.29 4.11 10.20
CA VAL A 58 5.21 4.36 9.23
C VAL A 58 4.72 5.79 9.43
N GLN A 59 5.09 6.70 8.52
CA GLN A 59 4.74 8.12 8.62
C GLN A 59 3.44 8.43 7.86
N LYS A 60 3.26 7.86 6.67
CA LYS A 60 2.09 8.10 5.81
C LYS A 60 1.37 6.78 5.50
N PRO A 61 0.62 6.20 6.45
CA PRO A 61 0.02 4.87 6.29
C PRO A 61 -0.94 4.82 5.08
N TYR A 62 -1.69 5.89 4.82
CA TYR A 62 -2.67 5.93 3.73
C TYR A 62 -2.03 6.12 2.35
N ASN A 63 -0.76 6.50 2.27
CA ASN A 63 -0.04 6.44 1.00
C ASN A 63 0.28 5.00 0.56
N CYS A 64 0.11 3.98 1.42
CA CYS A 64 0.41 2.60 1.04
C CYS A 64 -0.55 2.08 -0.05
N LEU A 65 -0.03 1.31 -1.02
CA LEU A 65 -0.81 0.73 -2.12
C LEU A 65 -1.66 -0.42 -1.60
N VAL A 66 -2.97 -0.31 -1.79
CA VAL A 66 -3.94 -1.31 -1.36
C VAL A 66 -3.59 -2.64 -2.01
N GLY A 67 -3.35 -3.65 -1.18
CA GLY A 67 -2.93 -5.00 -1.61
C GLY A 67 -1.43 -5.19 -1.85
N CYS A 68 -0.61 -4.13 -1.86
CA CYS A 68 0.84 -4.27 -1.96
C CYS A 68 1.41 -4.76 -0.62
N THR A 69 2.17 -5.87 -0.66
CA THR A 69 2.88 -6.43 0.49
C THR A 69 4.38 -6.57 0.23
N SER A 70 4.93 -5.88 -0.77
CA SER A 70 6.33 -6.05 -1.15
C SER A 70 7.22 -5.89 0.07
N CYS A 71 7.20 -4.73 0.77
CA CYS A 71 8.08 -4.50 1.92
C CYS A 71 8.03 -5.55 3.03
N GLU A 72 6.92 -6.28 3.20
CA GLU A 72 6.85 -7.45 4.08
C GLU A 72 7.68 -8.61 3.52
N SER A 73 7.49 -8.97 2.24
CA SER A 73 8.15 -10.11 1.59
C SER A 73 9.68 -10.08 1.60
N TRP A 74 10.31 -8.91 1.45
CA TRP A 74 11.78 -8.77 1.41
C TRP A 74 12.37 -8.12 2.67
N CYS A 75 11.56 -7.90 3.71
CA CYS A 75 12.09 -7.54 5.02
C CYS A 75 12.85 -8.73 5.60
N VAL A 76 14.18 -8.70 5.52
CA VAL A 76 15.06 -9.76 6.04
C VAL A 76 14.86 -10.02 7.55
N ALA A 77 14.40 -9.01 8.29
CA ALA A 77 14.12 -9.11 9.73
C ALA A 77 12.69 -9.57 10.06
N LYS A 78 11.83 -9.75 9.05
CA LYS A 78 10.40 -10.10 9.23
C LYS A 78 9.67 -9.17 10.20
N ALA A 79 10.01 -7.89 10.13
CA ALA A 79 9.52 -6.85 11.04
C ALA A 79 8.30 -6.10 10.50
N ILE A 80 7.85 -6.38 9.28
CA ILE A 80 6.72 -5.69 8.64
C ILE A 80 5.56 -6.67 8.52
N SER A 81 4.34 -6.22 8.82
CA SER A 81 3.12 -6.99 8.64
C SER A 81 2.00 -6.15 8.02
N PHE A 82 1.04 -6.82 7.38
CA PHE A 82 -0.16 -6.22 6.80
C PHE A 82 -1.46 -6.82 7.36
N PRO A 83 -2.62 -6.16 7.16
CA PRO A 83 -3.92 -6.78 7.33
C PRO A 83 -4.09 -8.01 6.42
N ASP A 84 -5.09 -8.83 6.74
CA ASP A 84 -5.45 -9.98 5.90
C ASP A 84 -5.79 -9.52 4.47
N LYS A 85 -5.29 -10.25 3.48
CA LYS A 85 -5.52 -9.97 2.05
C LYS A 85 -6.98 -10.18 1.66
N GLU A 86 -7.75 -11.01 2.38
CA GLU A 86 -9.20 -11.15 2.17
C GLU A 86 -9.93 -9.82 2.33
N TYR A 87 -9.47 -8.93 3.22
CA TYR A 87 -10.05 -7.60 3.36
C TYR A 87 -10.08 -6.82 2.03
N VAL A 88 -9.01 -6.91 1.23
CA VAL A 88 -8.94 -6.24 -0.07
C VAL A 88 -9.83 -6.94 -1.10
N ARG A 89 -9.88 -8.27 -1.08
CA ARG A 89 -10.77 -9.06 -1.95
C ARG A 89 -12.23 -8.73 -1.68
N ASP A 90 -12.62 -8.54 -0.43
CA ASP A 90 -13.99 -8.20 -0.05
C ASP A 90 -14.38 -6.80 -0.49
N ILE A 91 -13.47 -5.82 -0.42
CA ILE A 91 -13.69 -4.48 -1.00
C ILE A 91 -13.92 -4.60 -2.52
N ILE A 92 -13.06 -5.37 -3.21
CA ILE A 92 -13.17 -5.55 -4.67
C ILE A 92 -14.53 -6.15 -5.05
N LYS A 93 -15.00 -7.16 -4.31
CA LYS A 93 -16.32 -7.77 -4.53
C LYS A 93 -17.44 -6.77 -4.23
N LYS A 94 -17.42 -6.14 -3.06
CA LYS A 94 -18.49 -5.25 -2.58
C LYS A 94 -18.68 -4.02 -3.47
N ASP A 95 -17.59 -3.39 -3.90
CA ASP A 95 -17.64 -2.16 -4.70
C ASP A 95 -17.68 -2.43 -6.21
N GLY A 96 -17.83 -3.70 -6.60
CA GLY A 96 -17.93 -4.14 -7.99
C GLY A 96 -16.70 -3.82 -8.83
N LEU A 97 -15.51 -3.71 -8.20
CA LEU A 97 -14.29 -3.25 -8.87
C LEU A 97 -13.84 -4.23 -9.96
N ALA A 98 -13.99 -5.54 -9.73
CA ALA A 98 -13.65 -6.55 -10.73
C ALA A 98 -14.47 -6.38 -12.02
N ALA A 99 -15.79 -6.15 -11.90
CA ALA A 99 -16.66 -5.92 -13.06
C ALA A 99 -16.29 -4.62 -13.80
N LYS A 100 -15.99 -3.54 -13.06
CA LYS A 100 -15.50 -2.28 -13.64
C LYS A 100 -14.18 -2.47 -14.38
N SER A 101 -13.25 -3.26 -13.84
CA SER A 101 -11.99 -3.58 -14.51
C SER A 101 -12.21 -4.36 -15.81
N VAL A 102 -13.13 -5.32 -15.83
CA VAL A 102 -13.50 -6.05 -17.05
C VAL A 102 -14.08 -5.09 -18.11
N GLN A 103 -14.94 -4.16 -17.71
CA GLN A 103 -15.47 -3.14 -18.62
C GLN A 103 -14.35 -2.26 -19.18
N GLU A 104 -13.48 -1.72 -18.33
CA GLU A 104 -12.34 -0.87 -18.71
C GLU A 104 -11.40 -1.57 -19.71
N VAL A 105 -11.03 -2.83 -19.46
CA VAL A 105 -10.15 -3.59 -20.36
C VAL A 105 -10.81 -3.80 -21.72
N ASN A 106 -12.10 -4.15 -21.75
CA ASN A 106 -12.82 -4.38 -23.00
C ASN A 106 -13.09 -3.08 -23.78
N SER A 107 -13.24 -1.95 -23.10
CA SER A 107 -13.43 -0.65 -23.72
C SER A 107 -12.14 -0.05 -24.27
N ASN A 108 -10.97 -0.48 -23.78
CA ASN A 108 -9.66 0.07 -24.15
C ASN A 108 -8.72 -1.02 -24.70
N LYS A 109 -9.19 -1.87 -25.60
CA LYS A 109 -8.42 -3.03 -26.11
C LYS A 109 -7.03 -2.64 -26.63
N SER A 110 -6.94 -1.60 -27.46
CA SER A 110 -5.66 -1.15 -28.03
C SER A 110 -4.61 -0.75 -26.99
N LYS A 111 -5.03 -0.36 -25.77
CA LYS A 111 -4.14 -0.01 -24.66
C LYS A 111 -3.61 -1.24 -23.91
N TYR A 112 -4.41 -2.30 -23.83
CA TYR A 112 -4.14 -3.45 -22.96
C TYR A 112 -3.87 -4.76 -23.73
N GLU A 113 -4.07 -4.76 -25.06
CA GLU A 113 -3.71 -5.86 -25.93
C GLU A 113 -2.19 -6.09 -25.90
N VAL A 114 -1.78 -7.35 -25.99
CA VAL A 114 -0.37 -7.74 -25.96
C VAL A 114 0.33 -7.19 -27.19
N GLU A 115 1.38 -6.38 -26.98
CA GLU A 115 2.25 -5.91 -28.06
C GLU A 115 2.97 -7.10 -28.70
N LYS A 116 3.01 -7.12 -30.03
CA LYS A 116 3.67 -8.17 -30.83
C LYS A 116 5.13 -7.83 -31.10
#